data_AF-A0A0S4LHS6-F1
#
_entry.id   AF-A0A0S4LHS6-F1
#
_cell.length_a   1.000
_cell.length_b   1.000
_cell.length_c   1.000
_cell.angle_alpha   90.00
_cell.angle_beta   90.00
_cell.angle_gamma   90.00
#
_symmetry.space_group_name_H-M   'P 1'
#
loop_
_entity.id
_entity.type
_entity.pdbx_description
1 polymer ?
#
loop_
_entity_poly.entity_id
_entity_poly.type
_entity_poly.pdbx_seq_one_letter_code
_entity_poly.pdbx_strand_id
1 'polypeptide(L)'
;MTEDNPGYGARYEKNLQPFLIEISSEKLQMSRNVSFASAGVALAVLLASSQIKQDSALIAISLASVATSIPWFLLNAVVSENHIWGGPKCYPNYSAWVLKPISSAMILGPFFLLFLGLCCFVLFLSKIAGVLFLASSIFAFQYNLRVQDELAEYLRSTQGKT
;
A
#
# COMPACT_ATOMS: atom_id res chain seq x y z
N MET A 1 -4.78 14.50 23.77
CA MET A 1 -4.75 15.40 22.60
C MET A 1 -3.42 15.18 21.92
N THR A 2 -3.37 14.26 20.96
CA THR A 2 -2.19 14.03 20.14
C THR A 2 -2.12 15.16 19.12
N GLU A 3 -1.00 15.87 19.09
CA GLU A 3 -0.72 16.87 18.07
C GLU A 3 -0.80 16.21 16.70
N ASP A 4 -1.91 16.46 15.99
CA ASP A 4 -2.04 16.17 14.57
C ASP A 4 -0.89 16.90 13.88
N ASN A 5 0.10 16.15 13.39
CA ASN A 5 1.23 16.70 12.69
C ASN A 5 0.73 17.33 11.38
N PRO A 6 0.53 18.67 11.30
CA PRO A 6 -0.25 19.29 10.22
C PRO A 6 0.49 19.19 8.88
N GLY A 7 1.77 18.80 8.91
CA GLY A 7 2.64 18.73 7.75
C GLY A 7 2.41 17.52 6.85
N TYR A 8 2.02 16.35 7.36
CA TYR A 8 1.99 15.12 6.53
C TYR A 8 0.75 15.08 5.63
N GLY A 9 -0.44 15.34 6.19
CA GLY A 9 -1.68 15.42 5.42
C GLY A 9 -1.66 16.57 4.42
N ALA A 10 -1.15 17.74 4.82
CA ALA A 10 -1.01 18.89 3.93
C ALA A 10 0.06 18.68 2.85
N ARG A 11 1.18 17.99 3.14
CA ARG A 11 2.17 17.59 2.11
C ARG A 11 1.55 16.59 1.13
N TYR A 12 0.80 15.62 1.62
CA TYR A 12 0.14 14.61 0.78
C TYR A 12 -0.87 15.26 -0.16
N GLU A 13 -1.76 16.11 0.38
CA GLU A 13 -2.80 16.80 -0.41
C GLU A 13 -2.16 17.78 -1.41
N LYS A 14 -1.19 18.60 -0.99
CA LYS A 14 -0.47 19.53 -1.88
C LYS A 14 0.32 18.84 -2.99
N ASN A 15 0.85 17.64 -2.75
CA ASN A 15 1.67 16.93 -3.71
C ASN A 15 0.92 15.95 -4.60
N LEU A 16 -0.18 15.35 -4.11
CA LEU A 16 -0.93 14.32 -4.85
C LEU A 16 -2.23 14.82 -5.44
N GLN A 17 -2.87 15.86 -4.90
CA GLN A 17 -4.16 16.35 -5.41
C GLN A 17 -4.15 16.75 -6.90
N PRO A 18 -3.08 17.36 -7.44
CA PRO A 18 -2.98 17.61 -8.89
C PRO A 18 -2.83 16.32 -9.72
N PHE A 19 -2.26 15.25 -9.15
CA PHE A 19 -2.08 13.96 -9.81
C PHE A 19 -3.31 13.04 -9.66
N LEU A 20 -4.17 13.30 -8.69
CA LEU A 20 -5.41 12.58 -8.43
C LEU A 20 -6.54 12.99 -9.40
N ILE A 21 -6.42 14.13 -10.08
CA ILE A 21 -7.45 14.64 -11.00
C ILE A 21 -7.32 14.09 -12.43
N GLU A 22 -6.19 13.49 -12.80
CA GLU A 22 -6.04 12.73 -14.05
C GLU A 22 -5.24 11.44 -13.83
N ILE A 23 -5.95 10.37 -13.51
CA ILE A 23 -5.42 9.02 -13.66
C ILE A 23 -5.57 8.65 -15.14
N SER A 24 -4.48 8.76 -15.91
CA SER A 24 -4.43 8.26 -17.28
C SER A 24 -4.66 6.75 -17.33
N SER A 25 -5.07 6.22 -18.48
CA SER A 25 -5.20 4.77 -18.70
C SER A 25 -3.93 3.99 -18.33
N GLU A 26 -2.76 4.60 -18.51
CA GLU A 26 -1.46 4.05 -18.13
C GLU A 26 -1.31 3.94 -16.60
N LYS A 27 -1.64 4.99 -15.85
CA LYS A 27 -1.62 4.95 -14.37
C LYS A 27 -2.64 3.95 -13.82
N LEU A 28 -3.79 3.80 -14.46
CA LEU A 28 -4.77 2.76 -14.11
C LEU A 28 -4.19 1.36 -14.32
N GLN A 29 -3.59 1.12 -15.48
CA GLN A 29 -2.98 -0.16 -15.79
C GLN A 29 -1.84 -0.48 -14.82
N MET A 30 -1.04 0.51 -14.45
CA MET A 30 -0.02 0.38 -13.40
C MET A 30 -0.64 0.00 -12.05
N SER A 31 -1.70 0.69 -11.61
CA SER A 31 -2.39 0.39 -10.35
C SER A 31 -2.98 -1.03 -10.33
N ARG A 32 -3.60 -1.45 -11.45
CA ARG A 32 -4.10 -2.83 -11.64
C ARG A 32 -2.98 -3.85 -11.54
N ASN A 33 -1.90 -3.64 -12.28
CA ASN A 33 -0.75 -4.54 -12.29
C ASN A 33 -0.17 -4.70 -10.89
N VAL A 34 0.01 -3.59 -10.15
CA VAL A 34 0.50 -3.63 -8.76
C VAL A 34 -0.47 -4.39 -7.86
N SER A 35 -1.77 -4.10 -7.93
CA SER A 35 -2.78 -4.72 -7.07
C SER A 35 -2.91 -6.22 -7.34
N PHE A 36 -3.00 -6.64 -8.60
CA PHE A 36 -3.11 -8.05 -8.96
C PHE A 36 -1.81 -8.82 -8.71
N ALA A 37 -0.64 -8.23 -9.01
CA ALA A 37 0.64 -8.87 -8.69
C ALA A 37 0.78 -9.07 -7.18
N SER A 38 0.41 -8.07 -6.38
CA SER A 38 0.46 -8.16 -4.92
C SER A 38 -0.52 -9.19 -4.36
N ALA A 39 -1.73 -9.29 -4.92
CA ALA A 39 -2.67 -10.36 -4.60
C ALA A 39 -2.13 -11.75 -4.97
N GLY A 40 -1.40 -11.87 -6.09
CA GLY A 40 -0.73 -13.11 -6.49
C GLY A 40 0.39 -13.51 -5.54
N VAL A 41 1.20 -12.56 -5.09
CA VAL A 41 2.23 -12.79 -4.05
C VAL A 41 1.58 -13.24 -2.75
N ALA A 42 0.51 -12.57 -2.33
CA ALA A 42 -0.25 -12.96 -1.14
C ALA A 42 -0.78 -14.39 -1.28
N LEU A 43 -1.38 -14.76 -2.41
CA LEU A 43 -1.86 -16.12 -2.66
C LEU A 43 -0.72 -17.15 -2.59
N ALA A 44 0.45 -16.85 -3.15
CA ALA A 44 1.60 -17.74 -3.08
C ALA A 44 2.07 -17.98 -1.63
N VAL A 45 2.14 -16.92 -0.82
CA VAL A 45 2.52 -17.02 0.60
C VAL A 45 1.46 -17.77 1.41
N LEU A 46 0.18 -17.55 1.10
CA LEU A 46 -0.94 -18.26 1.72
C LEU A 46 -0.85 -19.77 1.45
N LEU A 47 -0.62 -20.15 0.19
CA LEU A 47 -0.45 -21.55 -0.20
C LEU A 47 0.79 -22.17 0.43
N ALA A 48 1.92 -21.47 0.45
CA ALA A 48 3.14 -21.96 1.10
C ALA A 48 2.94 -22.16 2.60
N SER A 49 2.29 -21.21 3.27
CA SER A 49 2.02 -21.27 4.70
C SER A 49 1.00 -22.36 5.06
N SER A 50 0.06 -22.68 4.17
CA SER A 50 -0.98 -23.69 4.44
C SER A 50 -0.48 -25.13 4.36
N GLN A 51 0.67 -25.37 3.71
CA GLN A 51 1.33 -26.68 3.69
C GLN A 51 2.05 -27.01 5.01
N ILE A 52 2.18 -26.03 5.92
CA ILE A 52 2.89 -26.18 7.19
C ILE A 52 1.87 -26.50 8.29
N LYS A 53 2.17 -27.47 9.16
CA LYS A 53 1.34 -27.76 10.34
C LYS A 53 1.20 -26.51 11.22
N GLN A 54 -0.03 -26.19 11.60
CA GLN A 54 -0.40 -24.95 12.30
C GLN A 54 -0.06 -24.93 13.79
N ASP A 55 1.04 -25.56 14.22
CA ASP A 55 1.41 -25.61 15.64
C ASP A 55 2.13 -24.32 16.11
N SER A 56 2.41 -23.40 15.18
CA SER A 56 3.07 -22.12 15.46
C SER A 56 2.13 -20.94 15.29
N ALA A 57 2.08 -20.07 16.32
CA ALA A 57 1.36 -18.80 16.27
C ALA A 57 1.82 -17.90 15.11
N LEU A 58 3.10 -17.97 14.71
CA LEU A 58 3.63 -17.18 13.59
C LEU A 58 3.01 -17.59 12.25
N ILE A 59 2.81 -18.89 12.02
CA ILE A 59 2.15 -19.39 10.81
C ILE A 59 0.66 -19.03 10.81
N ALA A 60 0.00 -19.09 11.96
CA ALA A 60 -1.40 -18.67 12.09
C ALA A 60 -1.58 -17.17 11.76
N ILE A 61 -0.72 -16.30 12.30
CA ILE A 61 -0.74 -14.86 12.01
C ILE A 61 -0.41 -14.61 10.53
N SER A 62 0.56 -15.33 9.97
CA SER A 62 0.87 -15.25 8.53
C SER A 62 -0.37 -15.56 7.70
N LEU A 63 -0.96 -16.74 7.89
CA LEU A 63 -2.15 -17.18 7.15
C LEU A 63 -3.29 -16.16 7.26
N ALA A 64 -3.63 -15.70 8.46
CA ALA A 64 -4.71 -14.75 8.66
C ALA A 64 -4.44 -13.40 7.96
N SER A 65 -3.22 -12.88 8.10
CA SER A 65 -2.85 -11.58 7.52
C SER A 65 -2.86 -11.65 5.99
N VAL A 66 -2.26 -12.70 5.42
CA VAL A 66 -2.13 -12.86 3.97
C VAL A 66 -3.49 -13.17 3.34
N ALA A 67 -4.29 -14.05 3.95
CA ALA A 67 -5.66 -14.35 3.49
C ALA A 67 -6.54 -13.09 3.49
N THR A 68 -6.40 -12.25 4.51
CA THR A 68 -7.15 -10.99 4.61
C THR A 68 -6.64 -9.96 3.61
N SER A 69 -5.34 -9.93 3.27
CA SER A 69 -4.79 -8.96 2.31
C SER A 69 -5.33 -9.11 0.89
N ILE A 70 -5.63 -10.34 0.44
CA ILE A 70 -6.10 -10.64 -0.93
C ILE A 70 -7.40 -9.90 -1.29
N PRO A 71 -8.52 -10.06 -0.55
CA PRO A 71 -9.76 -9.34 -0.87
C PRO A 71 -9.58 -7.83 -0.78
N TRP A 72 -8.68 -7.34 0.07
CA TRP A 72 -8.37 -5.91 0.15
C TRP A 72 -7.61 -5.39 -1.09
N PHE A 73 -6.67 -6.16 -1.65
CA PHE A 73 -6.02 -5.81 -2.93
C PHE A 73 -7.03 -5.78 -4.09
N LEU A 74 -7.95 -6.75 -4.14
CA LEU A 74 -8.99 -6.79 -5.16
C LEU A 74 -9.96 -5.60 -5.01
N LEU A 75 -10.36 -5.29 -3.78
CA LEU A 75 -11.22 -4.15 -3.49
C LEU A 75 -10.53 -2.82 -3.85
N ASN A 76 -9.23 -2.69 -3.58
CA ASN A 76 -8.46 -1.50 -3.96
C ASN A 76 -8.40 -1.31 -5.48
N ALA A 77 -8.25 -2.39 -6.26
CA ALA A 77 -8.30 -2.34 -7.72
C ALA A 77 -9.68 -1.87 -8.21
N VAL A 78 -10.77 -2.41 -7.66
CA VAL A 78 -12.15 -2.02 -8.02
C VAL A 78 -12.45 -0.57 -7.64
N VAL A 79 -12.02 -0.11 -6.47
CA VAL A 79 -12.19 1.29 -6.06
C VAL A 79 -11.40 2.22 -6.98
N SER A 80 -10.16 1.87 -7.31
CA SER A 80 -9.32 2.62 -8.26
C SER A 80 -9.97 2.71 -9.64
N GLU A 81 -10.56 1.61 -10.14
CA GLU A 81 -11.30 1.61 -11.40
C GLU A 81 -12.52 2.53 -11.34
N ASN A 82 -13.38 2.36 -10.34
CA ASN A 82 -14.61 3.14 -10.24
C ASN A 82 -14.31 4.65 -10.12
N HIS A 83 -13.20 5.03 -9.46
CA HIS A 83 -12.77 6.43 -9.35
C HIS A 83 -12.45 7.07 -10.72
N ILE A 84 -11.98 6.26 -11.67
CA ILE A 84 -11.57 6.69 -13.01
C ILE A 84 -12.75 6.73 -13.97
N TRP A 85 -13.59 5.71 -13.94
CA TRP A 85 -14.75 5.62 -14.84
C TRP A 85 -15.86 6.60 -14.46
N GLY A 86 -16.10 6.82 -13.16
CA GLY A 86 -17.12 7.75 -12.69
C GLY A 86 -16.65 9.21 -12.57
N GLY A 87 -15.34 9.42 -12.48
CA GLY A 87 -14.75 10.72 -12.14
C GLY A 87 -15.22 11.24 -10.76
N PRO A 88 -14.74 12.42 -10.32
CA PRO A 88 -15.09 12.98 -8.99
C PRO A 88 -16.59 13.22 -8.78
N LYS A 89 -17.37 13.34 -9.87
CA LYS A 89 -18.80 13.63 -9.85
C LYS A 89 -19.69 12.43 -9.50
N CYS A 90 -19.20 11.20 -9.63
CA CYS A 90 -19.92 10.00 -9.18
C CYS A 90 -19.77 9.73 -7.67
N TYR A 91 -19.04 10.60 -6.95
CA TYR A 91 -18.62 10.39 -5.57
C TYR A 91 -19.08 11.45 -4.55
N PRO A 92 -20.27 12.09 -4.67
CA PRO A 92 -20.70 13.09 -3.68
C PRO A 92 -20.84 12.52 -2.26
N ASN A 93 -20.95 11.19 -2.11
CA ASN A 93 -21.02 10.50 -0.81
C ASN A 93 -19.66 10.03 -0.27
N TYR A 94 -18.56 10.15 -1.03
CA TYR A 94 -17.22 9.79 -0.56
C TYR A 94 -16.41 10.99 -0.03
N SER A 95 -16.92 12.21 -0.22
CA SER A 95 -16.22 13.46 0.07
C SER A 95 -16.28 13.93 1.53
N ALA A 96 -16.99 13.23 2.42
CA ALA A 96 -17.26 13.74 3.77
C ALA A 96 -16.62 12.88 4.87
N TRP A 97 -15.39 13.24 5.27
CA TRP A 97 -14.80 13.09 6.62
C TRP A 97 -14.63 11.69 7.26
N VAL A 98 -15.44 10.69 6.94
CA VAL A 98 -15.35 9.31 7.47
C VAL A 98 -14.43 8.44 6.60
N LEU A 99 -14.22 8.82 5.34
CA LEU A 99 -13.50 8.03 4.34
C LEU A 99 -12.01 8.37 4.17
N LYS A 100 -11.46 9.46 4.73
CA LYS A 100 -9.98 9.69 4.69
C LYS A 100 -9.17 8.58 5.39
N PRO A 101 -9.50 8.18 6.63
CA PRO A 101 -8.81 7.06 7.26
C PRO A 101 -9.14 5.71 6.60
N ILE A 102 -10.38 5.52 6.13
CA ILE A 102 -10.79 4.27 5.46
C ILE A 102 -10.10 4.12 4.10
N SER A 103 -10.02 5.17 3.28
CA SER A 103 -9.29 5.16 2.00
C SER A 103 -7.79 4.95 2.22
N SER A 104 -7.20 5.59 3.23
CA SER A 104 -5.80 5.36 3.59
C SER A 104 -5.58 3.91 4.05
N ALA A 105 -6.51 3.35 4.83
CA ALA A 105 -6.48 1.95 5.26
C ALA A 105 -6.73 0.98 4.09
N MET A 106 -7.54 1.35 3.09
CA MET A 106 -7.79 0.53 1.90
C MET A 106 -6.59 0.51 0.95
N ILE A 107 -5.83 1.60 0.90
CA ILE A 107 -4.62 1.69 0.08
C ILE A 107 -3.45 0.99 0.79
N LEU A 108 -3.18 1.31 2.07
CA LEU A 108 -1.98 0.83 2.78
C LEU A 108 -2.21 -0.47 3.55
N GLY A 109 -3.43 -0.72 4.03
CA GLY A 109 -3.80 -1.91 4.80
C GLY A 109 -3.45 -3.24 4.13
N PRO A 110 -3.79 -3.48 2.84
CA PRO A 110 -3.43 -4.75 2.20
C PRO A 110 -1.92 -4.97 2.13
N PHE A 111 -1.13 -3.93 1.85
CA PHE A 111 0.34 -4.03 1.84
C PHE A 111 0.89 -4.28 3.25
N PHE A 112 0.34 -3.63 4.27
CA PHE A 112 0.75 -3.86 5.65
C PHE A 112 0.45 -5.29 6.10
N LEU A 113 -0.75 -5.81 5.81
CA LEU A 113 -1.14 -7.18 6.13
C LEU A 113 -0.27 -8.21 5.39
N LEU A 114 0.02 -7.97 4.11
CA LEU A 114 0.94 -8.82 3.35
C LEU A 114 2.35 -8.78 3.94
N PHE A 115 2.85 -7.60 4.28
CA PHE A 115 4.17 -7.42 4.89
C PHE A 115 4.28 -8.10 6.25
N LEU A 116 3.27 -7.93 7.11
CA LEU A 116 3.19 -8.61 8.40
C LEU A 116 3.19 -10.13 8.21
N GLY A 117 2.40 -10.62 7.26
CA GLY A 117 2.35 -12.04 6.95
C GLY A 117 3.69 -12.60 6.49
N LEU A 118 4.37 -11.89 5.58
CA LEU A 118 5.72 -12.22 5.12
C LEU A 118 6.73 -12.22 6.28
N CYS A 119 6.72 -11.21 7.15
CA CYS A 119 7.62 -11.15 8.31
C CYS A 119 7.41 -12.35 9.23
N CYS A 120 6.16 -12.68 9.57
CA CYS A 120 5.85 -13.83 10.41
C CYS A 120 6.26 -15.16 9.75
N PHE A 121 6.03 -15.29 8.44
CA PHE A 121 6.43 -16.48 7.67
C PHE A 121 7.95 -16.68 7.65
N VAL A 122 8.70 -15.62 7.32
CA VAL A 122 10.17 -15.70 7.28
C VAL A 122 10.76 -15.92 8.67
N LEU A 123 10.23 -15.26 9.71
CA LEU A 123 10.65 -15.48 11.10
C LEU A 123 10.40 -16.92 11.57
N PHE A 124 9.31 -17.54 11.12
CA PHE A 124 9.05 -18.95 11.38
C PHE A 124 10.11 -19.85 10.73
N LEU A 125 10.47 -19.60 9.47
CA LEU A 125 11.47 -20.39 8.74
C LEU A 125 12.89 -20.18 9.30
N SER A 126 13.27 -18.94 9.59
CA SER A 126 14.57 -18.59 10.17
C SER A 126 14.52 -17.22 10.85
N LYS A 127 14.82 -17.19 12.15
CA LYS A 127 14.86 -15.94 12.93
C LYS A 127 15.85 -14.93 12.35
N ILE A 128 17.05 -15.39 11.95
CA ILE A 128 18.09 -14.52 11.38
C ILE A 128 17.63 -13.95 10.05
N ALA A 129 17.08 -14.80 9.17
CA ALA A 129 16.55 -14.33 7.89
C ALA A 129 15.40 -13.35 8.07
N GLY A 130 14.51 -13.57 9.03
CA GLY A 130 13.39 -12.67 9.32
C GLY A 130 13.83 -11.30 9.82
N VAL A 131 14.84 -11.25 10.71
CA VAL A 131 15.41 -9.97 11.17
C VAL A 131 16.11 -9.24 10.02
N LEU A 132 16.88 -9.93 9.19
CA LEU A 132 17.54 -9.34 8.03
C LEU A 132 16.51 -8.82 7.00
N PHE A 133 15.43 -9.57 6.76
CA PHE A 133 14.34 -9.16 5.89
C PHE A 133 13.63 -7.90 6.41
N LEU A 134 13.34 -7.84 7.71
CA LEU A 134 12.74 -6.67 8.33
C LEU A 134 13.65 -5.45 8.20
N ALA A 135 14.94 -5.60 8.51
CA ALA A 135 15.91 -4.51 8.44
C ALA A 135 16.10 -4.00 7.00
N SER A 136 16.23 -4.89 6.01
CA SER A 136 16.37 -4.51 4.61
C SER A 136 15.12 -3.85 4.06
N SER A 137 13.93 -4.31 4.46
CA SER A 137 12.65 -3.68 4.08
C SER A 137 12.51 -2.27 4.63
N ILE A 138 12.90 -2.03 5.89
CA ILE A 138 12.91 -0.69 6.48
C ILE A 138 13.89 0.22 5.72
N PHE A 139 15.11 -0.26 5.45
CA PHE A 139 16.10 0.52 4.72
C PHE A 139 15.64 0.85 3.28
N ALA A 140 15.08 -0.13 2.58
CA ALA A 140 14.53 0.08 1.24
C ALA A 140 13.38 1.09 1.23
N PHE A 141 12.50 1.05 2.24
CA PHE A 141 11.41 2.02 2.39
C PHE A 141 11.95 3.44 2.62
N GLN A 142 12.90 3.61 3.54
CA GLN A 142 13.53 4.91 3.81
C GLN A 142 14.26 5.46 2.57
N TYR A 143 14.97 4.60 1.85
CA TYR A 143 15.63 4.97 0.61
C TYR A 143 14.62 5.39 -0.46
N ASN A 144 13.50 4.67 -0.60
CA ASN A 144 12.45 5.03 -1.56
C ASN A 144 11.84 6.40 -1.23
N LEU A 145 11.54 6.69 0.03
CA LEU A 145 11.06 8.00 0.46
C LEU A 145 12.02 9.12 0.09
N ARG A 146 13.32 8.92 0.33
CA ARG A 146 14.35 9.90 -0.05
C ARG A 146 14.37 10.16 -1.55
N VAL A 147 14.32 9.11 -2.38
CA VAL A 147 14.29 9.25 -3.84
C VAL A 147 13.04 10.00 -4.30
N GLN A 148 11.89 9.75 -3.67
CA GLN A 148 10.65 10.46 -3.98
C GLN A 148 10.75 11.96 -3.63
N ASP A 149 11.34 12.30 -2.48
CA ASP A 149 11.57 13.69 -2.08
C ASP A 149 12.50 14.41 -3.07
N GLU A 150 13.64 13.80 -3.42
CA GLU A 150 14.59 14.35 -4.39
C GLU A 150 13.95 14.55 -5.78
N LEU A 151 13.13 13.59 -6.24
CA LEU A 151 12.41 13.70 -7.50
C LEU A 151 11.36 14.82 -7.48
N ALA A 152 10.63 14.96 -6.37
CA ALA A 152 9.64 16.01 -6.20
C ALA A 152 10.28 17.41 -6.20
N GLU A 153 11.45 17.57 -5.56
CA GLU A 153 12.22 18.81 -5.61
C GLU A 153 12.69 19.14 -7.03
N TYR A 154 13.22 18.15 -7.75
CA TYR A 154 13.64 18.31 -9.14
C TYR A 154 12.50 18.78 -10.05
N LEU A 155 11.33 18.13 -9.97
CA LEU A 155 10.16 18.48 -10.77
C LEU A 155 9.66 19.92 -10.50
N ARG A 156 9.62 20.33 -9.22
CA ARG A 156 9.26 21.71 -8.85
C ARG A 156 10.24 22.74 -9.40
N SER A 157 11.54 22.44 -9.34
CA SER A 157 12.59 23.34 -9.86
C SER A 157 12.52 23.51 -11.38
N THR A 158 11.97 22.52 -12.09
CA THR A 158 11.84 22.51 -13.55
C THR A 158 10.57 23.20 -14.02
N GLN A 159 9.45 23.02 -13.31
CA GLN A 159 8.17 23.69 -13.61
C GLN A 159 8.16 25.19 -13.29
N GLY A 160 9.00 25.65 -12.37
CA GLY A 160 9.14 27.09 -12.06
C GLY A 160 9.95 27.90 -13.08
N LYS A 161 10.45 27.28 -14.16
CA LYS A 161 11.30 27.90 -15.20
C LYS A 161 10.61 28.04 -16.57
N THR A 162 9.34 27.67 -16.68
CA THR A 162 8.47 27.84 -17.86
C THR A 162 7.39 28.85 -17.56
#